data_AF-A0A917K0B7-F1
#
_entry.id   AF-A0A917K0B7-F1
#
_cell.length_a   1.000
_cell.length_b   1.000
_cell.length_c   1.000
_cell.angle_alpha   90.00
_cell.angle_beta   90.00
_cell.angle_gamma   90.00
#
_symmetry.space_group_name_H-M   'P 1'
#
loop_
_entity.id
_entity.type
_entity.pdbx_description
1 polymer ?
#
loop_
_entity_poly.entity_id
_entity_poly.type
_entity_poly.pdbx_seq_one_letter_code
_entity_poly.pdbx_strand_id
1 'polypeptide(L)'
;MDIKFRDDAISKYRLSLRITFIWALVSTVSLLILSLINFYGFKHQKTHWLPVCSTSDFWVGETEYSPAYLREMAKKVADLRLTYNPETIDARYSTLIHLTQASYQEKVNKRLSLEIEAVKKKNISSVFYSDKVSVDTKHHMALISGFLHRTSHGLALKPVYKTYELKFVFKGGELSPLSITEVKHEKA
;
A
#
# COMPACT_ATOMS: atom_id res chain seq x y z
N MET A 1 52.85 -52.98 -28.84
CA MET A 1 52.09 -51.73 -28.59
C MET A 1 51.34 -51.93 -27.30
N ASP A 2 51.72 -51.21 -26.25
CA ASP A 2 51.46 -51.57 -24.86
C ASP A 2 50.01 -51.26 -24.42
N ILE A 3 49.21 -52.32 -24.28
CA ILE A 3 47.78 -52.25 -23.99
C ILE A 3 47.54 -51.62 -22.60
N LYS A 4 48.45 -51.84 -21.65
CA LYS A 4 48.38 -51.27 -20.29
C LYS A 4 48.47 -49.74 -20.28
N PHE A 5 49.32 -49.16 -21.14
CA PHE A 5 49.47 -47.70 -21.22
C PHE A 5 48.22 -47.03 -21.80
N ARG A 6 47.59 -47.67 -22.79
CA ARG A 6 46.34 -47.20 -23.40
C ARG A 6 45.16 -47.28 -22.43
N ASP A 7 45.06 -48.37 -21.67
CA ASP A 7 43.99 -48.56 -20.69
C ASP A 7 44.11 -47.62 -19.49
N ASP A 8 45.34 -47.35 -19.01
CA ASP A 8 45.59 -46.39 -17.94
C ASP A 8 45.26 -44.95 -18.39
N ALA A 9 45.61 -44.57 -19.63
CA ALA A 9 45.22 -43.28 -20.21
C ALA A 9 43.70 -43.13 -20.33
N ILE A 10 42.99 -44.14 -20.85
CA ILE A 10 41.52 -44.12 -20.97
C ILE A 10 40.85 -44.02 -19.60
N SER A 11 41.38 -44.69 -18.58
CA SER A 11 40.84 -44.64 -17.22
C SER A 11 40.99 -43.25 -16.58
N LYS A 12 42.13 -42.58 -16.78
CA LYS A 12 42.40 -41.22 -16.30
C LYS A 12 41.47 -40.19 -16.97
N TYR A 13 41.28 -40.27 -18.28
CA TYR A 13 40.35 -39.37 -18.98
C TYR A 13 38.89 -39.56 -18.54
N ARG A 14 38.44 -40.81 -18.28
CA ARG A 14 37.11 -41.06 -17.73
C ARG A 14 36.94 -40.51 -16.32
N LEU A 15 37.98 -40.62 -15.48
CA LEU A 15 37.97 -40.07 -14.13
C LEU A 15 37.89 -38.54 -14.16
N SER A 16 38.73 -37.90 -14.99
CA SER A 16 38.70 -36.44 -15.18
C SER A 16 37.34 -35.96 -15.69
N LEU A 17 36.72 -36.66 -16.66
CA LEU A 17 35.37 -36.36 -17.15
C LEU A 17 34.31 -36.48 -16.05
N ARG A 18 34.36 -37.53 -15.23
CA ARG A 18 33.41 -37.69 -14.10
C ARG A 18 33.56 -36.56 -13.10
N ILE A 19 34.79 -36.17 -12.78
CA ILE A 19 35.07 -35.06 -11.87
C ILE A 19 34.53 -33.75 -12.44
N THR A 20 34.80 -33.42 -13.72
CA THR A 20 34.29 -32.18 -14.32
C THR A 20 32.77 -32.15 -14.40
N PHE A 21 32.11 -33.28 -14.66
CA PHE A 21 30.64 -33.37 -14.61
C PHE A 21 30.08 -33.15 -13.20
N ILE A 22 30.71 -33.73 -12.18
CA ILE A 22 30.30 -33.52 -10.78
C ILE A 22 30.47 -32.03 -10.42
N TRP A 23 31.58 -31.41 -10.78
CA TRP A 23 31.80 -29.97 -10.56
C TRP A 23 30.79 -29.10 -11.29
N ALA A 24 30.47 -29.42 -12.54
CA ALA A 24 29.44 -28.71 -13.31
C ALA A 24 28.07 -28.82 -12.62
N LEU A 25 27.70 -30.02 -12.15
CA LEU A 25 26.41 -30.26 -11.49
C LEU A 25 26.31 -29.51 -10.16
N VAL A 26 27.37 -29.52 -9.35
CA VAL A 26 27.43 -28.76 -8.09
C VAL A 26 27.31 -27.25 -8.36
N SER A 27 28.01 -26.74 -9.38
CA SER A 27 27.93 -25.32 -9.76
C SER A 27 26.51 -24.92 -10.19
N THR A 28 25.85 -25.73 -11.03
CA THR A 28 24.46 -25.49 -11.44
C THR A 28 23.51 -25.48 -10.24
N VAL A 29 23.65 -26.43 -9.31
CA VAL A 29 22.81 -26.47 -8.10
C VAL A 29 23.03 -25.23 -7.23
N SER A 30 24.29 -24.78 -7.08
CA SER A 30 24.60 -23.57 -6.32
C SER A 30 23.98 -22.31 -6.94
N LEU A 31 23.98 -22.20 -8.28
CA LEU A 31 23.35 -21.08 -8.99
C LEU A 31 21.83 -21.09 -8.84
N LEU A 32 21.20 -22.28 -8.86
CA LEU A 32 19.76 -22.41 -8.63
C LEU A 32 19.38 -21.99 -7.21
N ILE A 33 20.14 -22.42 -6.20
CA ILE A 33 19.92 -22.01 -4.80
C ILE A 33 20.07 -20.50 -4.66
N LEU A 34 21.12 -19.90 -5.24
CA LEU A 34 21.33 -18.46 -5.21
C LEU A 34 20.18 -17.70 -5.90
N SER A 35 19.69 -18.19 -7.03
CA SER A 35 18.54 -17.62 -7.74
C SER A 35 17.27 -17.65 -6.87
N LEU A 36 17.00 -18.76 -6.19
CA LEU A 36 15.85 -18.90 -5.29
C LEU A 36 15.94 -17.93 -4.10
N ILE A 37 17.12 -17.77 -3.49
CA ILE A 37 17.33 -16.84 -2.38
C ILE A 37 17.13 -15.39 -2.84
N ASN A 38 17.66 -15.01 -4.01
CA ASN A 38 17.46 -13.66 -4.56
C ASN A 38 15.98 -13.40 -4.86
N PHE A 39 15.29 -14.37 -5.44
CA PHE A 39 13.85 -14.25 -5.72
C PHE A 39 13.03 -14.11 -4.43
N TYR A 40 13.38 -14.86 -3.39
CA TYR A 40 12.77 -14.75 -2.07
C TYR A 40 13.03 -13.37 -1.44
N GLY A 41 14.27 -12.89 -1.48
CA GLY A 41 14.65 -11.58 -0.97
C GLY A 41 13.92 -10.43 -1.66
N PHE A 42 13.79 -10.50 -2.99
CA PHE A 42 13.09 -9.50 -3.78
C PHE A 42 11.60 -9.42 -3.41
N LYS A 43 10.92 -10.58 -3.33
CA LYS A 43 9.48 -10.65 -2.99
C LYS A 43 9.16 -10.21 -1.56
N HIS A 44 10.10 -10.40 -0.63
CA HIS A 44 9.91 -10.09 0.79
C HIS A 44 10.65 -8.83 1.24
N GLN A 45 11.10 -8.00 0.30
CA GLN A 45 11.76 -6.74 0.64
C GLN A 45 10.77 -5.84 1.39
N LYS A 46 11.06 -5.61 2.68
CA LYS A 46 10.32 -4.68 3.53
C LYS A 46 11.09 -3.37 3.56
N THR A 47 10.48 -2.30 3.06
CA THR A 47 11.07 -0.97 3.11
C THR A 47 10.61 -0.30 4.40
N HIS A 48 11.52 -0.19 5.36
CA HIS A 48 11.32 0.58 6.58
C HIS A 48 11.50 2.06 6.25
N TRP A 49 10.42 2.82 6.29
CA TRP A 49 10.48 4.28 6.18
C TRP A 49 10.36 4.82 7.59
N LEU A 50 11.37 5.54 8.07
CA LEU A 50 11.32 6.25 9.35
C LEU A 50 10.94 7.71 9.06
N PRO A 51 9.65 8.09 8.97
CA PRO A 51 9.33 9.50 9.08
C PRO A 51 9.72 9.96 10.48
N VAL A 52 10.51 11.03 10.52
CA VAL A 52 10.82 11.77 11.75
C VAL A 52 9.48 12.10 12.42
N CYS A 53 9.25 11.57 13.63
CA CYS A 53 8.03 11.75 14.46
C CYS A 53 6.86 10.74 14.31
N SER A 54 7.13 9.44 14.09
CA SER A 54 6.14 8.38 14.39
C SER A 54 6.54 7.62 15.67
N THR A 55 5.60 7.44 16.62
CA THR A 55 5.82 6.62 17.83
C THR A 55 5.81 5.11 17.54
N SER A 56 5.53 4.70 16.30
CA SER A 56 5.41 3.30 15.90
C SER A 56 6.23 2.98 14.65
N ASP A 57 6.76 1.77 14.58
CA ASP A 57 7.52 1.28 13.43
C ASP A 57 6.67 1.34 12.16
N PHE A 58 7.16 2.09 11.18
CA PHE A 58 6.51 2.30 9.90
C PHE A 58 7.27 1.53 8.82
N TRP A 59 6.60 0.57 8.20
CA TRP A 59 7.16 -0.22 7.10
C TRP A 59 6.08 -0.64 6.12
N VAL A 60 6.50 -0.80 4.86
CA VAL A 60 5.69 -1.33 3.76
C VAL A 60 6.61 -2.23 2.92
N GLY A 61 6.20 -3.47 2.70
CA GLY A 61 6.84 -4.39 1.75
C GLY A 61 5.90 -4.70 0.59
N GLU A 62 6.30 -5.57 -0.34
CA GLU A 62 5.44 -5.91 -1.49
C GLU A 62 4.16 -6.68 -1.08
N THR A 63 4.24 -7.46 0.00
CA THR A 63 3.22 -8.42 0.43
C THR A 63 2.54 -8.07 1.74
N GLU A 64 3.18 -7.26 2.57
CA GLU A 64 2.68 -6.88 3.89
C GLU A 64 3.02 -5.44 4.19
N TYR A 65 2.33 -4.87 5.17
CA TYR A 65 2.59 -3.52 5.66
C TYR A 65 2.31 -3.42 7.16
N SER A 66 2.90 -2.41 7.79
CA SER A 66 2.71 -2.13 9.22
C SER A 66 1.30 -1.58 9.53
N PRO A 67 0.72 -1.87 10.72
CA PRO A 67 -0.51 -1.20 11.16
C PRO A 67 -0.39 0.33 11.20
N ALA A 68 0.82 0.85 11.48
CA ALA A 68 1.12 2.28 11.44
C ALA A 68 0.93 2.87 10.04
N TYR A 69 1.40 2.17 8.99
CA TYR A 69 1.22 2.57 7.61
C TYR A 69 -0.27 2.71 7.23
N LEU A 70 -1.10 1.72 7.57
CA LEU A 70 -2.54 1.79 7.32
C LEU A 70 -3.21 2.92 8.11
N ARG A 71 -2.76 3.18 9.34
CA ARG A 71 -3.28 4.29 10.16
C ARG A 71 -3.00 5.64 9.52
N GLU A 72 -1.77 5.87 9.09
CA GLU A 72 -1.38 7.13 8.45
C GLU A 72 -2.04 7.29 7.07
N MET A 73 -2.16 6.20 6.31
CA MET A 73 -2.90 6.22 5.04
C MET A 73 -4.38 6.56 5.26
N ALA A 74 -5.02 5.97 6.28
CA ALA A 74 -6.40 6.28 6.63
C ALA A 74 -6.60 7.74 7.04
N LYS A 75 -5.69 8.30 7.86
CA LYS A 75 -5.71 9.72 8.22
C LYS A 75 -5.56 10.60 6.97
N LYS A 76 -4.60 10.28 6.09
CA LYS A 76 -4.35 11.06 4.87
C LYS A 76 -5.56 11.06 3.94
N VAL A 77 -6.16 9.89 3.70
CA VAL A 77 -7.34 9.75 2.86
C VAL A 77 -8.54 10.48 3.48
N ALA A 78 -8.74 10.36 4.79
CA ALA A 78 -9.81 11.08 5.48
C ALA A 78 -9.62 12.60 5.39
N ASP A 79 -8.40 13.12 5.57
CA ASP A 79 -8.11 14.54 5.41
C ASP A 79 -8.40 15.03 3.99
N LEU A 80 -7.89 14.34 2.96
CA LEU A 80 -8.13 14.70 1.56
C LEU A 80 -9.63 14.69 1.20
N ARG A 81 -10.42 13.79 1.81
CA ARG A 81 -11.84 13.64 1.53
C ARG A 81 -12.74 14.59 2.31
N LEU A 82 -12.42 14.86 3.57
CA LEU A 82 -13.33 15.49 4.55
C LEU A 82 -12.92 16.90 4.95
N THR A 83 -11.66 17.28 4.74
CA THR A 83 -11.17 18.63 4.98
C THR A 83 -11.01 19.32 3.63
N TYR A 84 -11.72 20.40 3.38
CA TYR A 84 -11.63 21.18 2.13
C TYR A 84 -12.33 22.54 2.27
N ASN A 85 -12.02 23.45 1.37
CA ASN A 85 -12.79 24.66 1.10
C ASN A 85 -12.95 24.83 -0.42
N PRO A 86 -13.71 25.81 -0.93
CA PRO A 86 -13.95 25.98 -2.37
C PRO A 86 -12.67 26.20 -3.21
N GLU A 87 -11.60 26.71 -2.59
CA GLU A 87 -10.32 27.00 -3.25
C GLU A 87 -9.40 25.78 -3.30
N THR A 88 -9.47 24.89 -2.30
CA THR A 88 -8.55 23.75 -2.14
C THR A 88 -9.15 22.42 -2.58
N ILE A 89 -10.47 22.34 -2.77
CA ILE A 89 -11.15 21.07 -3.06
C ILE A 89 -10.64 20.38 -4.33
N ASP A 90 -10.35 21.13 -5.39
CA ASP A 90 -9.86 20.56 -6.65
C ASP A 90 -8.52 19.83 -6.45
N ALA A 91 -7.57 20.47 -5.77
CA ALA A 91 -6.25 19.89 -5.50
C ALA A 91 -6.31 18.70 -4.54
N ARG A 92 -7.20 18.76 -3.54
CA ARG A 92 -7.39 17.66 -2.60
C ARG A 92 -8.02 16.45 -3.26
N TYR A 93 -9.05 16.65 -4.08
CA TYR A 93 -9.73 15.56 -4.78
C TYR A 93 -8.90 14.99 -5.92
N SER A 94 -8.11 15.79 -6.64
CA SER A 94 -7.17 15.27 -7.63
C SER A 94 -6.14 14.34 -6.97
N THR A 95 -5.56 14.76 -5.84
CA THR A 95 -4.64 13.91 -5.05
C THR A 95 -5.33 12.62 -4.59
N LEU A 96 -6.58 12.70 -4.14
CA LEU A 96 -7.34 11.51 -3.74
C LEU A 96 -7.58 10.55 -4.92
N ILE A 97 -7.89 11.07 -6.11
CA ILE A 97 -8.07 10.26 -7.34
C ILE A 97 -6.76 9.56 -7.70
N HIS A 98 -5.61 10.24 -7.62
CA HIS A 98 -4.31 9.64 -7.89
C HIS A 98 -3.97 8.46 -6.96
N LEU A 99 -4.48 8.45 -5.73
CA LEU A 99 -4.30 7.33 -4.80
C LEU A 99 -5.20 6.14 -5.16
N THR A 100 -6.28 6.34 -5.91
CA THR A 100 -7.20 5.24 -6.31
C THR A 100 -6.66 4.45 -7.48
N GLN A 101 -7.02 3.17 -7.54
CA GLN A 101 -6.64 2.30 -8.66
C GLN A 101 -7.17 2.83 -10.00
N ALA A 102 -6.34 2.75 -11.04
CA ALA A 102 -6.64 3.24 -12.39
C ALA A 102 -8.00 2.77 -12.93
N SER A 103 -8.41 1.53 -12.63
CA SER A 103 -9.70 0.96 -13.05
C SER A 103 -10.93 1.69 -12.49
N TYR A 104 -10.79 2.40 -11.35
CA TYR A 104 -11.88 3.12 -10.69
C TYR A 104 -11.78 4.64 -10.81
N GLN A 105 -10.65 5.17 -11.28
CA GLN A 105 -10.38 6.62 -11.33
C GLN A 105 -11.45 7.39 -12.09
N GLU A 106 -11.90 6.91 -13.25
CA GLU A 106 -12.92 7.60 -14.06
C GLU A 106 -14.25 7.73 -13.31
N LYS A 107 -14.70 6.64 -12.68
CA LYS A 107 -15.95 6.60 -11.91
C LYS A 107 -15.89 7.51 -10.69
N VAL A 108 -14.76 7.51 -9.99
CA VAL A 108 -14.51 8.37 -8.82
C VAL A 108 -14.46 9.83 -9.25
N ASN A 109 -13.74 10.15 -10.34
CA ASN A 109 -13.62 11.50 -10.87
C ASN A 109 -14.99 12.10 -11.21
N LYS A 110 -15.82 11.39 -11.99
CA LYS A 110 -17.19 11.83 -12.33
C LYS A 110 -18.01 12.20 -11.09
N ARG A 111 -17.95 11.38 -10.04
CA ARG A 111 -18.68 11.63 -8.79
C ARG A 111 -18.12 12.85 -8.05
N LEU A 112 -16.79 12.95 -7.94
CA LEU A 112 -16.12 14.03 -7.23
C LEU A 112 -16.25 15.37 -7.94
N SER A 113 -16.30 15.41 -9.28
CA SER A 113 -16.55 16.64 -10.05
C SER A 113 -17.90 17.27 -9.72
N LEU A 114 -18.96 16.47 -9.60
CA LEU A 114 -20.28 16.95 -9.19
C LEU A 114 -20.26 17.52 -7.76
N GLU A 115 -19.49 16.90 -6.86
CA GLU A 115 -19.32 17.41 -5.49
C GLU A 115 -18.55 18.73 -5.47
N ILE A 116 -17.52 18.88 -6.30
CA ILE A 116 -16.74 20.13 -6.44
C ILE A 116 -17.65 21.29 -6.83
N GLU A 117 -18.48 21.11 -7.86
CA GLU A 117 -19.43 22.14 -8.31
C GLU A 117 -20.39 22.54 -7.19
N ALA A 118 -20.92 21.56 -6.46
CA ALA A 118 -21.85 21.81 -5.36
C ALA A 118 -21.18 22.57 -4.20
N VAL A 119 -19.92 22.24 -3.88
CA VAL A 119 -19.14 22.90 -2.83
C VAL A 119 -18.84 24.36 -3.20
N LYS A 120 -18.42 24.60 -4.46
CA LYS A 120 -18.15 25.95 -4.96
C LYS A 120 -19.42 26.81 -4.98
N LYS A 121 -20.52 26.25 -5.51
CA LYS A 121 -21.82 26.95 -5.59
C LYS A 121 -22.36 27.36 -4.22
N LYS A 122 -22.20 26.50 -3.20
CA LYS A 122 -22.73 26.72 -1.84
C LYS A 122 -21.71 27.31 -0.86
N ASN A 123 -20.53 27.69 -1.36
CA ASN A 123 -19.40 28.17 -0.57
C ASN A 123 -19.21 27.35 0.72
N ILE A 124 -19.07 26.03 0.55
CA ILE A 124 -18.96 25.08 1.67
C ILE A 124 -17.49 24.93 2.06
N SER A 125 -17.19 25.05 3.35
CA SER A 125 -15.94 24.55 3.91
C SER A 125 -16.20 23.45 4.92
N SER A 126 -15.25 22.53 5.03
CA SER A 126 -15.32 21.35 5.88
C SER A 126 -13.94 21.11 6.48
N VAL A 127 -13.88 20.80 7.77
CA VAL A 127 -12.66 20.39 8.47
C VAL A 127 -13.01 19.21 9.36
N PHE A 128 -12.23 18.15 9.26
CA PHE A 128 -12.41 16.96 10.07
C PHE A 128 -11.26 16.81 11.06
N TYR A 129 -11.59 16.93 12.34
CA TYR A 129 -10.65 16.71 13.43
C TYR A 129 -10.75 15.27 13.90
N SER A 130 -9.80 14.44 13.46
CA SER A 130 -9.72 13.04 13.86
C SER A 130 -9.33 12.93 15.33
N ASP A 131 -10.11 12.16 16.10
CA ASP A 131 -9.89 11.88 17.51
C ASP A 131 -9.31 10.46 17.68
N LYS A 132 -9.97 9.46 17.09
CA LYS A 132 -9.60 8.06 17.21
C LYS A 132 -9.45 7.38 15.86
N VAL A 133 -8.38 6.61 15.70
CA VAL A 133 -8.14 5.78 14.50
C VAL A 133 -7.88 4.34 14.93
N SER A 134 -8.80 3.44 14.59
CA SER A 134 -8.63 1.99 14.73
C SER A 134 -8.32 1.38 13.37
N VAL A 135 -7.42 0.40 13.33
CA VAL A 135 -6.98 -0.23 12.07
C VAL A 135 -7.05 -1.74 12.19
N ASP A 136 -7.47 -2.38 11.11
CA ASP A 136 -7.50 -3.82 10.92
C ASP A 136 -6.71 -4.16 9.66
N THR A 137 -5.50 -4.67 9.86
CA THR A 137 -4.61 -5.05 8.76
C THR A 137 -5.04 -6.34 8.06
N LYS A 138 -5.83 -7.20 8.71
CA LYS A 138 -6.30 -8.46 8.12
C LYS A 138 -7.37 -8.20 7.06
N HIS A 139 -8.24 -7.22 7.31
CA HIS A 139 -9.33 -6.85 6.40
C HIS A 139 -9.04 -5.59 5.58
N HIS A 140 -7.81 -5.05 5.65
CA HIS A 140 -7.42 -3.80 4.99
C HIS A 140 -8.39 -2.64 5.28
N MET A 141 -8.78 -2.49 6.55
CA MET A 141 -9.85 -1.58 6.97
C MET A 141 -9.37 -0.64 8.08
N ALA A 142 -9.89 0.58 8.08
CA ALA A 142 -9.68 1.54 9.17
C ALA A 142 -11.00 2.21 9.56
N LEU A 143 -11.20 2.38 10.86
CA LEU A 143 -12.29 3.17 11.43
C LEU A 143 -11.69 4.46 11.98
N ILE A 144 -12.15 5.60 11.46
CA ILE A 144 -11.75 6.92 11.93
C ILE A 144 -12.94 7.66 12.51
N SER A 145 -12.81 8.09 13.77
CA SER A 145 -13.84 8.83 14.49
C SER A 145 -13.34 10.22 14.82
N GLY A 146 -14.20 11.22 14.76
CA GLY A 146 -13.82 12.60 14.99
C GLY A 146 -14.94 13.60 14.80
N PHE A 147 -14.62 14.88 15.00
CA PHE A 147 -15.57 15.98 14.85
C PHE A 147 -15.47 16.59 13.45
N LEU A 148 -16.63 16.68 12.79
CA LEU A 148 -16.77 17.34 11.51
C LEU A 148 -17.33 18.75 11.70
N HIS A 149 -16.51 19.74 11.37
CA HIS A 149 -16.89 21.16 11.37
C HIS A 149 -17.18 21.56 9.94
N ARG A 150 -18.33 22.19 9.71
CA ARG A 150 -18.70 22.66 8.37
C ARG A 150 -19.23 24.07 8.43
N THR A 151 -18.95 24.83 7.38
CA THR A 151 -19.60 26.11 7.13
C THR A 151 -20.25 26.07 5.76
N SER A 152 -21.35 26.80 5.59
CA SER A 152 -21.97 27.03 4.28
C SER A 152 -22.40 28.49 4.18
N HIS A 153 -21.99 29.18 3.12
CA HIS A 153 -22.25 30.62 2.96
C HIS A 153 -21.82 31.45 4.19
N GLY A 154 -20.70 31.07 4.83
CA GLY A 154 -20.19 31.74 6.03
C GLY A 154 -20.91 31.38 7.34
N LEU A 155 -22.02 30.65 7.30
CA LEU A 155 -22.70 30.16 8.49
C LEU A 155 -22.06 28.87 8.99
N ALA A 156 -21.54 28.90 10.22
CA ALA A 156 -21.00 27.73 10.88
C ALA A 156 -22.12 26.80 11.35
N LEU A 157 -22.05 25.53 10.93
CA LEU A 157 -22.93 24.47 11.40
C LEU A 157 -22.42 23.93 12.74
N LYS A 158 -23.33 23.36 13.53
CA LYS A 158 -22.94 22.67 14.76
C LYS A 158 -21.99 21.50 14.44
N PRO A 159 -20.86 21.37 15.15
CA PRO A 159 -19.96 20.23 14.98
C PRO A 159 -20.69 18.91 15.22
N VAL A 160 -20.42 17.93 14.37
CA VAL A 160 -21.03 16.59 14.47
C VAL A 160 -19.94 15.55 14.65
N TYR A 161 -20.04 14.73 15.69
CA TYR A 161 -19.16 13.58 15.85
C TYR A 161 -19.57 12.48 14.87
N LYS A 162 -18.64 12.01 14.05
CA LYS A 162 -18.88 11.00 13.01
C LYS A 162 -17.80 9.94 12.99
N THR A 163 -18.21 8.74 12.61
CA THR A 163 -17.32 7.60 12.39
C THR A 163 -17.36 7.22 10.92
N TYR A 164 -16.19 7.12 10.30
CA TYR A 164 -16.04 6.68 8.91
C TYR A 164 -15.28 5.36 8.86
N GLU A 165 -15.79 4.43 8.06
CA GLU A 165 -15.12 3.20 7.66
C GLU A 165 -14.44 3.40 6.32
N LEU A 166 -13.12 3.21 6.30
CA LEU A 166 -12.28 3.25 5.12
C LEU A 166 -11.84 1.83 4.79
N LYS A 167 -12.11 1.38 3.57
CA LYS A 167 -11.60 0.12 3.03
C LYS A 167 -10.53 0.38 2.01
N PHE A 168 -9.51 -0.46 2.02
CA PHE A 168 -8.36 -0.38 1.13
C PHE A 168 -8.18 -1.69 0.37
N VAL A 169 -7.47 -1.60 -0.75
CA VAL A 169 -6.93 -2.76 -1.46
C VAL A 169 -5.43 -2.63 -1.45
N PHE A 170 -4.75 -3.71 -1.06
CA PHE A 170 -3.29 -3.78 -1.05
C PHE A 170 -2.81 -4.67 -2.20
N LYS A 171 -1.98 -4.12 -3.09
CA LYS A 171 -1.42 -4.86 -4.24
C LYS A 171 -0.03 -4.36 -4.56
N GLY A 172 0.96 -5.26 -4.54
CA GLY A 172 2.33 -4.96 -4.97
C GLY A 172 3.00 -3.82 -4.19
N GLY A 173 2.81 -3.76 -2.87
CA GLY A 173 3.35 -2.70 -2.03
C GLY A 173 2.58 -1.37 -2.04
N GLU A 174 1.48 -1.28 -2.80
CA GLU A 174 0.63 -0.09 -2.86
C GLU A 174 -0.70 -0.33 -2.14
N LEU A 175 -1.11 0.63 -1.30
CA LEU A 175 -2.38 0.61 -0.59
C LEU A 175 -3.30 1.70 -1.14
N SER A 176 -4.28 1.30 -1.94
CA SER A 176 -5.22 2.22 -2.57
C SER A 176 -6.57 2.25 -1.83
N PRO A 177 -7.20 3.42 -1.62
CA PRO A 177 -8.53 3.50 -1.03
C PRO A 177 -9.58 2.95 -2.01
N LEU A 178 -10.47 2.10 -1.49
CA LEU A 178 -11.57 1.49 -2.22
C LEU A 178 -12.90 2.18 -1.93
N SER A 179 -13.17 2.44 -0.65
CA SER A 179 -14.42 3.09 -0.23
C SER A 179 -14.26 3.81 1.10
N ILE A 180 -15.06 4.87 1.26
CA ILE A 180 -15.19 5.63 2.50
C ILE A 180 -16.68 5.73 2.78
N THR A 181 -17.13 5.15 3.88
CA THR A 181 -18.55 5.10 4.25
C THR A 181 -18.75 5.60 5.67
N GLU A 182 -19.84 6.35 5.89
CA GLU A 182 -20.20 6.81 7.23
C GLU A 182 -20.91 5.67 7.96
N VAL A 183 -20.37 5.27 9.12
CA VAL A 183 -20.99 4.28 9.99
C VAL A 183 -22.06 5.02 10.80
N LYS A 184 -23.33 4.74 10.49
CA LYS A 184 -24.44 5.24 11.31
C LYS A 184 -24.43 4.46 12.62
N HIS A 185 -24.08 5.11 13.72
CA HIS A 185 -24.43 4.60 15.03
C HIS A 185 -25.94 4.72 15.18
N GLU A 186 -26.64 3.59 15.01
CA GLU A 186 -28.01 3.45 15.49
C GLU A 186 -27.95 3.68 17.00
N LYS A 187 -28.60 4.75 17.47
CA LYS A 187 -28.72 5.00 18.91
C LYS A 187 -29.43 3.80 19.51
N ALA A 188 -28.74 3.05 20.37
CA ALA A 188 -29.37 2.16 21.33
C ALA A 188 -30.20 2.96 22.33
#